data_AF-A0A349EFH4-F1
#
_entry.id   AF-A0A349EFH4-F1
#
_cell.length_a   1.000
_cell.length_b   1.000
_cell.length_c   1.000
_cell.angle_alpha   90.00
_cell.angle_beta   90.00
_cell.angle_gamma   90.00
#
_symmetry.space_group_name_H-M   'P 1'
#
loop_
_entity.id
_entity.type
_entity.pdbx_description
1 polymer ?
#
loop_
_entity_poly.entity_id
_entity_poly.type
_entity_poly.pdbx_seq_one_letter_code
_entity_poly.pdbx_strand_id
1 'polypeptide(L)'
;MSVAYYIVLDNDDPDFDTFVNGKALAHEENLAALCKKLGLRTLDDFVVMSDDDISDWLGEDIDRPTGEEDRWFTADEGLEFVATLSSHINAHPQAVKDAAGCLEDLAEYTDVIEKARLIGAKWRLNLDF
;
A
#
# COMPACT_ATOMS: atom_id res chain seq x y z
N MET A 1 -2.53 -11.19 -16.01
CA MET A 1 -2.77 -9.91 -15.32
C MET A 1 -2.17 -10.11 -13.95
N SER A 2 -1.11 -9.34 -13.67
CA SER A 2 -0.31 -9.48 -12.44
C SER A 2 -0.57 -8.20 -11.68
N VAL A 3 -1.24 -8.32 -10.53
CA VAL A 3 -1.56 -7.15 -9.73
C VAL A 3 -0.36 -6.76 -8.88
N ALA A 4 -0.12 -5.46 -8.73
CA ALA A 4 0.92 -4.91 -7.87
C ALA A 4 0.40 -3.66 -7.17
N TYR A 5 0.72 -3.51 -5.88
CA TYR A 5 0.57 -2.23 -5.21
C TYR A 5 1.79 -1.37 -5.51
N TYR A 6 1.60 -0.10 -5.87
CA TYR A 6 2.70 0.84 -6.01
C TYR A 6 2.44 2.12 -5.22
N ILE A 7 3.51 2.80 -4.83
CA ILE A 7 3.46 4.01 -4.01
C ILE A 7 3.45 5.26 -4.89
N VAL A 8 2.58 6.21 -4.54
CA VAL A 8 2.47 7.52 -5.19
C VAL A 8 2.69 8.59 -4.13
N LEU A 9 3.48 9.60 -4.46
CA LEU A 9 3.75 10.73 -3.57
C LEU A 9 3.02 11.98 -4.06
N ASP A 10 2.67 12.88 -3.12
CA ASP A 10 2.13 14.23 -3.42
C ASP A 10 3.22 15.20 -3.92
N ASN A 11 4.34 14.65 -4.38
CA ASN A 11 5.43 15.38 -5.00
C ASN A 11 5.81 14.64 -6.27
N ASP A 12 5.55 15.25 -7.42
CA ASP A 12 5.83 14.68 -8.74
C ASP A 12 7.32 14.48 -9.03
N ASP A 13 8.21 15.23 -8.36
CA ASP A 13 9.67 15.12 -8.53
C ASP A 13 10.38 15.08 -7.15
N PRO A 14 10.45 13.88 -6.53
CA PRO A 14 11.06 13.71 -5.23
C PRO A 14 12.59 13.65 -5.23
N ASP A 15 13.27 13.75 -6.38
CA ASP A 15 14.74 13.58 -6.54
C ASP A 15 15.26 12.19 -6.06
N PHE A 16 14.39 11.20 -5.89
CA PHE A 16 14.74 9.82 -5.53
C PHE A 16 13.85 8.79 -6.22
N ASP A 17 14.29 7.53 -6.23
CA ASP A 17 13.52 6.42 -6.78
C ASP A 17 12.35 6.04 -5.87
N THR A 18 11.13 6.13 -6.40
CA THR A 18 9.88 5.74 -5.73
C THR A 18 9.39 4.34 -6.14
N PHE A 19 10.18 3.61 -6.92
CA PHE A 19 9.81 2.27 -7.36
C PHE A 19 9.69 1.31 -6.17
N VAL A 20 8.57 0.58 -6.14
CA VAL A 20 8.31 -0.54 -5.24
C VAL A 20 7.70 -1.68 -6.06
N ASN A 21 8.01 -2.92 -5.71
CA ASN A 21 7.50 -4.09 -6.41
C ASN A 21 6.05 -4.37 -6.03
N GLY A 22 5.77 -4.55 -4.74
CA GLY A 22 4.41 -4.66 -4.19
C GLY A 22 3.57 -5.84 -4.69
N LYS A 23 4.15 -6.76 -5.46
CA LYS A 23 3.48 -7.94 -6.03
C LYS A 23 3.29 -9.04 -5.00
N ALA A 24 4.23 -9.23 -4.08
CA ALA A 24 4.09 -10.25 -3.05
C ALA A 24 2.95 -9.87 -2.11
N LEU A 25 2.86 -8.58 -1.76
CA LEU A 25 1.74 -8.04 -0.99
C LEU A 25 0.40 -8.14 -1.73
N ALA A 26 0.36 -7.82 -3.03
CA ALA A 26 -0.86 -7.87 -3.83
C ALA A 26 -1.38 -9.30 -4.07
N HIS A 27 -0.49 -10.30 -4.11
CA HIS A 27 -0.87 -11.70 -4.25
C HIS A 27 -1.15 -12.42 -2.91
N GLU A 28 -0.95 -11.76 -1.77
CA GLU A 28 -1.18 -12.35 -0.45
C GLU A 28 -2.63 -12.20 0.02
N GLU A 29 -3.44 -13.21 -0.26
CA GLU A 29 -4.87 -13.26 0.08
C GLU A 29 -5.15 -13.14 1.60
N ASN A 30 -4.23 -13.60 2.45
CA ASN A 30 -4.43 -13.56 3.90
C ASN A 30 -4.04 -12.22 4.54
N LEU A 31 -3.42 -11.32 3.78
CA LEU A 31 -2.86 -10.08 4.31
C LEU A 31 -3.93 -9.18 4.93
N ALA A 32 -5.06 -9.01 4.24
CA ALA A 32 -6.18 -8.21 4.75
C ALA A 32 -6.75 -8.80 6.06
N ALA A 33 -6.83 -10.13 6.16
CA ALA A 33 -7.28 -10.80 7.39
C ALA A 33 -6.26 -10.65 8.52
N LEU A 34 -4.96 -10.65 8.19
CA LEU A 34 -3.86 -10.42 9.12
C LEU A 34 -3.92 -9.00 9.71
N CYS A 35 -4.03 -7.98 8.85
CA CYS A 35 -4.16 -6.59 9.28
C CYS A 35 -5.36 -6.40 10.22
N LYS A 36 -6.52 -6.96 9.86
CA LYS A 36 -7.72 -6.92 10.71
C LYS A 36 -7.53 -7.58 12.08
N LYS A 37 -6.81 -8.71 12.15
CA LYS A 37 -6.46 -9.36 13.42
C LYS A 37 -5.54 -8.51 14.30
N LEU A 38 -4.67 -7.72 13.68
CA LEU A 38 -3.76 -6.78 14.36
C LEU A 38 -4.44 -5.45 14.72
N GLY A 39 -5.69 -5.23 14.29
CA GLY A 39 -6.37 -3.94 14.44
C GLY A 39 -5.81 -2.85 13.54
N LEU A 40 -5.07 -3.22 12.49
CA LEU A 40 -4.51 -2.31 11.49
C LEU A 40 -5.47 -2.13 10.31
N ARG A 41 -5.30 -1.01 9.61
CA ARG A 41 -5.85 -0.81 8.26
C ARG A 41 -5.30 -1.85 7.29
N THR A 42 -6.04 -2.18 6.23
CA THR A 42 -5.53 -3.03 5.15
C THR A 42 -4.79 -2.19 4.12
N LEU A 43 -4.02 -2.81 3.22
CA LEU A 43 -3.41 -2.07 2.10
C LEU A 43 -4.47 -1.35 1.26
N ASP A 44 -5.63 -1.98 1.06
CA ASP A 44 -6.75 -1.39 0.32
C ASP A 44 -7.28 -0.09 0.94
N ASP A 45 -7.19 0.08 2.27
CA ASP A 45 -7.56 1.36 2.92
C ASP A 45 -6.63 2.52 2.52
N PHE A 46 -5.41 2.20 2.09
CA PHE A 46 -4.41 3.15 1.60
C PHE A 46 -4.44 3.33 0.08
N VAL A 47 -5.19 2.47 -0.64
CA VAL A 47 -5.35 2.57 -2.08
C VAL A 47 -6.34 3.68 -2.41
N VAL A 48 -5.95 4.54 -3.34
CA VAL A 48 -6.84 5.56 -3.90
C VAL A 48 -7.00 5.29 -5.38
N MET A 49 -8.08 4.58 -5.73
CA MET A 49 -8.39 4.27 -7.13
C MET A 49 -8.88 5.52 -7.84
N SER A 50 -8.47 5.69 -9.11
CA SER A 50 -9.01 6.76 -9.95
C SER A 50 -10.44 6.44 -10.40
N ASP A 51 -11.18 7.47 -10.85
CA ASP A 51 -12.56 7.31 -11.33
C ASP A 51 -12.64 6.31 -12.50
N ASP A 52 -11.60 6.25 -13.34
CA ASP A 52 -11.47 5.28 -14.43
C ASP A 52 -11.29 3.84 -13.93
N ASP A 53 -10.44 3.61 -12.91
CA ASP A 53 -10.21 2.28 -12.32
C ASP A 53 -11.48 1.75 -11.61
N ILE A 54 -12.22 2.63 -10.95
CA ILE A 54 -13.48 2.32 -10.27
C ILE A 54 -14.56 1.93 -11.29
N SER A 55 -14.63 2.64 -12.42
CA SER A 55 -15.58 2.37 -13.49
C SER A 55 -15.37 1.02 -14.17
N ASP A 56 -14.12 0.59 -14.36
CA ASP A 56 -13.79 -0.74 -14.88
C ASP A 56 -14.10 -1.87 -13.86
N TRP A 57 -14.11 -1.57 -12.56
CA TRP A 57 -14.30 -2.56 -11.49
C TRP A 57 -15.76 -2.76 -11.06
N LEU A 58 -16.54 -1.68 -10.94
CA LEU A 58 -17.87 -1.70 -10.32
C LEU A 58 -19.03 -1.94 -11.31
N GLY A 59 -18.79 -1.81 -12.61
CA GLY A 59 -19.89 -1.69 -13.58
C GLY A 59 -20.69 -0.41 -13.36
N GLU A 60 -21.37 0.08 -14.39
CA GLU A 60 -21.95 1.45 -14.48
C GLU A 60 -22.98 1.88 -13.39
N ASP A 61 -23.23 1.11 -12.33
CA ASP A 61 -24.45 1.24 -11.50
C ASP A 61 -24.22 1.16 -9.95
N ILE A 62 -23.08 1.63 -9.43
CA ILE A 62 -22.88 1.75 -7.96
C ILE A 62 -22.58 3.21 -7.55
N ASP A 63 -23.33 3.67 -6.54
CA ASP A 63 -23.20 4.97 -5.86
C ASP A 63 -21.76 5.17 -5.36
N ARG A 64 -21.05 6.14 -5.95
CA ARG A 64 -19.62 6.37 -5.74
C ARG A 64 -19.37 7.04 -4.38
N PRO A 65 -18.41 6.58 -3.56
CA PRO A 65 -17.92 7.37 -2.44
C PRO A 65 -17.21 8.61 -2.99
N THR A 66 -17.90 9.75 -2.96
CA THR A 66 -17.38 11.03 -3.47
C THR A 66 -16.26 11.53 -2.54
N GLY A 67 -15.05 11.76 -3.07
CA GLY A 67 -13.96 12.41 -2.33
C GLY A 67 -12.78 11.53 -1.89
N GLU A 68 -12.60 10.33 -2.46
CA GLU A 68 -11.39 9.52 -2.19
C GLU A 68 -10.16 9.94 -3.00
N GLU A 69 -10.35 10.68 -4.10
CA GLU A 69 -9.34 11.05 -5.10
C GLU A 69 -8.17 11.89 -4.54
N ASP A 70 -8.36 12.56 -3.41
CA ASP A 70 -7.35 13.41 -2.73
C ASP A 70 -6.90 12.85 -1.38
N ARG A 71 -7.13 11.56 -1.11
CA ARG A 71 -6.70 10.98 0.17
C ARG A 71 -5.19 10.76 0.18
N TRP A 72 -4.50 11.56 0.99
CA TRP A 72 -3.07 11.49 1.21
C TRP A 72 -2.77 11.13 2.67
N PHE A 73 -1.83 10.21 2.88
CA PHE A 73 -1.43 9.73 4.20
C PHE A 73 -0.07 10.30 4.60
N THR A 74 0.13 10.52 5.89
CA THR A 74 1.42 11.01 6.39
C THR A 74 2.46 9.88 6.36
N ALA A 75 3.74 10.25 6.19
CA ALA A 75 4.81 9.27 6.18
C ALA A 75 4.89 8.48 7.51
N ASP A 76 4.64 9.12 8.66
CA ASP A 76 4.59 8.43 9.96
C ASP A 76 3.51 7.35 10.03
N GLU A 77 2.30 7.59 9.50
CA GLU A 77 1.24 6.57 9.43
C GLU A 77 1.68 5.35 8.59
N GLY A 78 2.37 5.59 7.48
CA GLY A 78 2.88 4.53 6.62
C GLY A 78 3.99 3.72 7.27
N LEU A 79 4.96 4.40 7.89
CA LEU A 79 6.06 3.74 8.58
C LEU A 79 5.58 2.92 9.78
N GLU A 80 4.61 3.43 10.54
CA GLU A 80 4.01 2.67 11.65
C GLU A 80 3.30 1.40 11.16
N PHE A 81 2.52 1.52 10.08
CA PHE A 81 1.83 0.40 9.45
C PHE A 81 2.83 -0.67 8.97
N VAL A 82 3.80 -0.25 8.15
CA VAL A 82 4.80 -1.15 7.56
C VAL A 82 5.68 -1.79 8.62
N ALA A 83 6.11 -1.04 9.64
CA ALA A 83 6.92 -1.58 10.74
C ALA A 83 6.14 -2.62 11.57
N THR A 84 4.87 -2.35 11.87
CA THR A 84 4.03 -3.29 12.64
C THR A 84 3.79 -4.57 11.86
N LEU A 85 3.45 -4.45 10.58
CA LEU A 85 3.20 -5.60 9.70
C LEU A 85 4.48 -6.42 9.49
N SER A 86 5.60 -5.77 9.20
CA SER A 86 6.90 -6.43 9.06
C SER A 86 7.32 -7.15 10.32
N SER A 87 7.18 -6.52 11.49
CA SER A 87 7.49 -7.17 12.77
C SER A 87 6.62 -8.40 13.01
N HIS A 88 5.35 -8.36 12.62
CA HIS A 88 4.45 -9.49 12.79
C HIS A 88 4.77 -10.64 11.83
N ILE A 89 5.01 -10.35 10.56
CA ILE A 89 5.41 -11.36 9.55
C ILE A 89 6.75 -11.99 9.94
N ASN A 90 7.70 -11.20 10.45
CA ASN A 90 8.99 -11.71 10.92
C ASN A 90 8.84 -12.63 12.16
N ALA A 91 7.91 -12.31 13.07
CA ALA A 91 7.61 -13.16 14.22
C ALA A 91 6.78 -14.41 13.87
N HIS A 92 5.95 -14.32 12.81
CA HIS A 92 5.06 -15.38 12.36
C HIS A 92 5.12 -15.55 10.82
N PRO A 93 6.22 -16.09 10.27
CA PRO A 93 6.37 -16.23 8.82
C PRO A 93 5.28 -17.09 8.16
N GLN A 94 4.71 -18.04 8.91
CA GLN A 94 3.59 -18.88 8.47
C GLN A 94 2.24 -18.16 8.34
N ALA A 95 2.15 -16.89 8.73
CA ALA A 95 0.92 -16.09 8.62
C ALA A 95 0.60 -15.69 7.17
N VAL A 96 1.61 -15.72 6.30
CA VAL A 96 1.54 -15.40 4.87
C VAL A 96 2.17 -16.54 4.06
N LYS A 97 1.81 -16.67 2.78
CA LYS A 97 2.36 -17.69 1.88
C LYS A 97 3.82 -17.39 1.52
N ASP A 98 4.13 -16.12 1.25
CA ASP A 98 5.47 -15.66 0.89
C ASP A 98 5.98 -14.58 1.84
N ALA A 99 6.42 -15.00 3.03
CA ALA A 99 6.95 -14.07 4.03
C ALA A 99 8.20 -13.33 3.56
N ALA A 100 9.06 -13.97 2.77
CA ALA A 100 10.26 -13.33 2.25
C ALA A 100 9.90 -12.22 1.27
N GLY A 101 9.08 -12.51 0.26
CA GLY A 101 8.63 -11.52 -0.71
C GLY A 101 7.83 -10.38 -0.06
N CYS A 102 6.95 -10.71 0.91
CA CYS A 102 6.22 -9.67 1.65
C CYS A 102 7.14 -8.75 2.44
N LEU A 103 8.18 -9.29 3.10
CA LEU A 103 9.15 -8.48 3.84
C LEU A 103 10.04 -7.65 2.92
N GLU A 104 10.40 -8.17 1.74
CA GLU A 104 11.12 -7.41 0.71
C GLU A 104 10.27 -6.24 0.22
N ASP A 105 9.02 -6.48 -0.18
CA ASP A 105 8.09 -5.41 -0.58
C ASP A 105 7.94 -4.37 0.55
N LEU A 106 7.71 -4.80 1.80
CA LEU A 106 7.58 -3.88 2.94
C LEU A 106 8.87 -3.07 3.21
N ALA A 107 10.05 -3.65 2.97
CA ALA A 107 11.30 -2.92 3.09
C ALA A 107 11.44 -1.83 2.02
N GLU A 108 11.04 -2.10 0.77
CA GLU A 108 11.00 -1.10 -0.31
C GLU A 108 10.04 0.05 0.03
N TYR A 109 8.86 -0.27 0.57
CA TYR A 109 7.89 0.74 1.00
C TYR A 109 8.45 1.59 2.13
N THR A 110 9.12 0.96 3.11
CA THR A 110 9.77 1.68 4.21
C THR A 110 10.76 2.70 3.67
N ASP A 111 11.65 2.30 2.76
CA ASP A 111 12.67 3.18 2.18
C ASP A 111 12.05 4.39 1.46
N VAL A 112 11.03 4.16 0.62
CA VAL A 112 10.35 5.26 -0.09
C VAL A 112 9.60 6.18 0.87
N ILE A 113 8.88 5.63 1.85
CA ILE A 113 8.13 6.43 2.83
C ILE A 113 9.08 7.20 3.76
N GLU A 114 10.23 6.63 4.13
CA GLU A 114 11.26 7.34 4.91
C GLU A 114 11.83 8.52 4.14
N LYS A 115 12.12 8.34 2.84
CA LYS A 115 12.55 9.44 1.97
C LYS A 115 11.46 10.50 1.81
N ALA A 116 10.21 10.08 1.63
CA ALA A 116 9.07 10.99 1.60
C ALA A 116 8.93 11.80 2.90
N ARG A 117 9.18 11.18 4.06
CA ARG A 117 9.22 11.87 5.36
C ARG A 117 10.26 12.99 5.39
N LEU A 118 11.45 12.76 4.82
CA LEU A 118 12.55 13.76 4.81
C LEU A 118 12.17 15.03 4.04
N ILE A 119 11.38 14.90 2.98
CA ILE A 119 10.91 16.02 2.17
C ILE A 119 9.53 16.55 2.60
N GLY A 120 8.91 15.94 3.63
CA GLY A 120 7.57 16.28 4.10
C GLY A 120 6.46 15.92 3.11
N ALA A 121 6.73 15.02 2.17
CA ALA A 121 5.73 14.53 1.22
C ALA A 121 4.78 13.55 1.89
N LYS A 122 3.55 13.53 1.39
CA LYS A 122 2.55 12.53 1.72
C LYS A 122 2.56 11.43 0.67
N TRP A 123 1.99 10.29 1.02
CA TRP A 123 1.95 9.12 0.17
C TRP A 123 0.55 8.51 0.12
N ARG A 124 0.31 7.69 -0.90
CA ARG A 124 -0.86 6.81 -1.04
C ARG A 124 -0.47 5.60 -1.87
N LEU A 125 -1.30 4.57 -1.90
CA LEU A 125 -1.13 3.43 -2.79
C LEU A 125 -2.03 3.53 -4.00
N ASN A 126 -1.58 2.89 -5.07
CA ASN A 126 -2.39 2.57 -6.22
C ASN A 126 -2.19 1.11 -6.62
N LEU A 127 -3.06 0.64 -7.52
CA LEU A 127 -3.01 -0.69 -8.09
C LEU A 127 -2.60 -0.64 -9.57
N ASP A 128 -1.73 -1.57 -9.97
CA ASP A 128 -1.33 -1.82 -11.35
C ASP A 128 -1.74 -3.26 -11.73
N PHE A 129 -2.32 -3.50 -12.92
CA PHE A 129 -3.00 -4.76 -13.32
C PHE A 129 -2.44 -5.46 -14.58
#